data_AF-A0A257G7X9-F1
#
_entry.id   AF-A0A257G7X9-F1
#
_cell.length_a   1.000
_cell.length_b   1.000
_cell.length_c   1.000
_cell.angle_alpha   90.00
_cell.angle_beta   90.00
_cell.angle_gamma   90.00
#
_symmetry.space_group_name_H-M   'P 1'
#
loop_
_entity.id
_entity.type
_entity.pdbx_description
1 polymer ?
#
loop_
_entity_poly.entity_id
_entity_poly.type
_entity_poly.pdbx_seq_one_letter_code
_entity_poly.pdbx_strand_id
1 'polypeptide(L)'
;MDLNQLLSAHQRAVMETGPSRGRRADRKQAADVAHYADRIQRMRDHYASDDTGEIESWESEGGSVPEPALILPPGVTMTLRPEYRVGPYVYSDLALALSELERQAR
;
A
#
# COMPACT_ATOMS: atom_id res chain seq x y z
N MET A 1 -10.29 -13.84 21.25
CA MET A 1 -11.22 -13.88 20.10
C MET A 1 -10.36 -13.75 18.85
N ASP A 2 -10.50 -14.68 17.91
CA ASP A 2 -9.67 -14.74 16.69
C ASP A 2 -10.19 -13.75 15.61
N LEU A 3 -9.32 -13.25 14.73
CA LEU A 3 -9.63 -12.24 13.72
C LEU A 3 -10.74 -12.71 12.77
N ASN A 4 -10.75 -14.00 12.42
CA ASN A 4 -11.77 -14.59 11.57
C ASN A 4 -13.15 -14.57 12.23
N GLN A 5 -13.21 -14.72 13.56
CA GLN A 5 -14.45 -14.65 14.32
C GLN A 5 -15.00 -13.22 14.36
N LEU A 6 -14.11 -12.23 14.47
CA LEU A 6 -14.48 -10.82 14.45
C LEU A 6 -15.01 -10.39 13.06
N LEU A 7 -14.35 -10.85 11.99
CA LEU A 7 -14.76 -10.58 10.62
C LEU A 7 -16.12 -11.22 10.30
N SER A 8 -16.32 -12.47 10.73
CA SER A 8 -17.56 -13.22 10.52
C SER A 8 -18.74 -12.58 11.28
N ALA A 9 -18.50 -12.14 12.52
CA ALA A 9 -19.49 -11.42 13.32
C ALA A 9 -19.88 -10.09 12.67
N HIS A 10 -18.90 -9.35 12.14
CA HIS A 10 -19.15 -8.09 11.44
C HIS A 10 -19.97 -8.29 10.15
N GLN A 11 -19.60 -9.27 9.32
CA GLN A 11 -20.32 -9.58 8.09
C GLN A 11 -21.79 -9.94 8.36
N ARG A 12 -22.05 -10.68 9.44
CA ARG A 12 -23.40 -11.05 9.85
C ARG A 12 -24.23 -9.84 10.30
N ALA A 13 -23.64 -8.93 11.07
CA ALA A 13 -24.30 -7.69 11.49
C ALA A 13 -24.64 -6.77 10.28
N VAL A 14 -23.77 -6.74 9.26
CA VAL A 14 -24.02 -5.98 8.02
C VAL A 14 -25.16 -6.60 7.20
N MET A 15 -25.29 -7.93 7.15
CA MET A 15 -26.40 -8.58 6.45
C MET A 15 -27.74 -8.42 7.18
N GLU A 16 -27.75 -8.50 8.51
CA GLU A 16 -28.97 -8.32 9.32
C GLU A 16 -29.52 -6.87 9.26
N THR A 17 -28.66 -5.90 8.93
CA THR A 17 -29.04 -4.49 8.73
C THR A 17 -29.48 -4.15 7.30
N GLY A 18 -29.86 -5.17 6.50
CA GLY A 18 -30.36 -5.04 5.13
C GLY A 18 -31.45 -3.96 4.94
N PRO A 19 -31.60 -3.41 3.71
CA PRO A 19 -32.16 -2.08 3.49
C PRO A 19 -33.68 -2.07 3.62
N SER A 20 -34.18 -1.84 4.84
CA SER A 20 -35.49 -1.22 5.05
C SER A 20 -35.28 0.23 5.45
N ARG A 21 -34.65 1.01 4.57
CA ARG A 21 -34.57 2.47 4.70
C ARG A 21 -35.66 3.06 3.82
N GLY A 22 -36.74 3.53 4.45
CA GLY A 22 -37.84 4.17 3.72
C GLY A 22 -37.39 5.47 3.03
N ARG A 23 -38.15 5.94 2.03
CA ARG A 23 -37.83 7.12 1.16
C ARG A 23 -37.30 8.37 1.88
N ARG A 24 -37.64 8.60 3.15
CA ARG A 24 -37.11 9.72 3.95
C ARG A 24 -35.63 9.51 4.36
N ALA A 25 -35.24 8.28 4.68
CA ALA A 25 -33.85 7.92 4.95
C ALA A 25 -33.00 8.03 3.67
N ASP A 26 -33.55 7.66 2.51
CA ASP A 26 -32.87 7.84 1.22
C ASP A 26 -32.61 9.31 0.88
N ARG A 27 -33.58 10.20 1.17
CA ARG A 27 -33.40 11.64 0.93
C ARG A 27 -32.37 12.28 1.85
N LYS A 28 -32.33 11.86 3.12
CA LYS A 28 -31.30 12.32 4.06
C LYS A 28 -29.92 11.80 3.62
N GLN A 29 -29.84 10.52 3.28
CA GLN A 29 -28.60 9.92 2.79
C GLN A 29 -28.12 10.57 1.48
N ALA A 30 -29.03 10.92 0.57
CA ALA A 30 -28.70 11.66 -0.65
C ALA A 30 -28.18 13.08 -0.36
N ALA A 31 -28.75 13.78 0.63
CA ALA A 31 -28.25 15.09 1.06
C ALA A 31 -26.87 14.98 1.73
N ASP A 32 -26.66 13.97 2.57
CA ASP A 32 -25.38 13.71 3.23
C ASP A 32 -24.29 13.36 2.19
N VAL A 33 -24.63 12.56 1.16
CA VAL A 33 -23.74 12.24 0.03
C VAL A 33 -23.39 13.49 -0.78
N ALA A 34 -24.36 14.37 -1.04
CA ALA A 34 -24.10 15.63 -1.75
C ALA A 34 -23.17 16.56 -0.96
N HIS A 35 -23.36 16.65 0.36
CA HIS A 35 -22.44 17.39 1.24
C HIS A 35 -21.03 16.81 1.25
N TYR A 36 -20.91 15.48 1.26
CA TYR A 36 -19.62 14.82 1.22
C TYR A 36 -18.91 15.01 -0.13
N ALA A 37 -19.66 14.96 -1.24
CA ALA A 37 -19.13 15.22 -2.57
C ALA A 37 -18.59 16.66 -2.71
N ASP A 38 -19.31 17.66 -2.20
CA ASP A 38 -18.85 19.06 -2.18
C ASP A 38 -17.59 19.21 -1.33
N ARG A 39 -17.52 18.54 -0.16
CA ARG A 39 -16.33 18.54 0.69
C ARG A 39 -15.12 17.92 -0.01
N ILE A 40 -15.29 16.80 -0.72
CA ILE A 40 -14.21 16.17 -1.49
C ILE A 40 -13.74 17.10 -2.61
N GLN A 41 -14.66 17.74 -3.33
CA GLN A 41 -14.30 18.66 -4.41
C GLN A 41 -13.48 19.84 -3.89
N ARG A 42 -13.91 20.50 -2.81
CA ARG A 42 -13.14 21.58 -2.18
C ARG A 42 -11.78 21.14 -1.70
N MET A 43 -11.71 19.95 -1.11
CA MET A 43 -10.46 19.38 -0.61
C MET A 43 -9.51 19.07 -1.78
N ARG A 44 -10.02 18.49 -2.86
CA ARG A 44 -9.24 18.24 -4.08
C ARG A 44 -8.75 19.53 -4.71
N ASP A 45 -9.60 20.54 -4.82
CA ASP A 45 -9.23 21.82 -5.42
C ASP A 45 -8.21 22.56 -4.54
N HIS A 46 -8.31 22.44 -3.21
CA HIS A 46 -7.31 22.90 -2.25
C HIS A 46 -5.97 22.17 -2.39
N TYR A 47 -5.96 20.84 -2.48
CA TYR A 47 -4.74 20.05 -2.72
C TYR A 47 -4.20 20.15 -4.15
N ALA A 48 -4.99 20.65 -5.10
CA ALA A 48 -4.53 20.94 -6.45
C ALA A 48 -3.90 22.33 -6.55
N SER A 49 -4.30 23.26 -5.66
CA SER A 49 -3.71 24.61 -5.57
C SER A 49 -2.51 24.68 -4.64
N ASP A 50 -2.52 23.91 -3.55
CA ASP A 50 -1.37 23.70 -2.69
C ASP A 50 -0.61 22.47 -3.18
N ASP A 51 0.54 22.74 -3.77
CA ASP A 51 1.72 21.89 -3.62
C ASP A 51 1.88 20.67 -4.56
N THR A 52 2.50 20.93 -5.71
CA THR A 52 3.24 19.90 -6.47
C THR A 52 4.53 19.45 -5.76
N GLY A 53 4.93 20.05 -4.63
CA GLY A 53 6.16 19.73 -3.88
C GLY A 53 6.01 18.64 -2.80
N GLU A 54 4.90 18.58 -2.06
CA GLU A 54 4.66 17.54 -1.03
C GLU A 54 4.48 16.13 -1.62
N ILE A 55 3.89 16.02 -2.82
CA ILE A 55 3.66 14.71 -3.46
C ILE A 55 4.99 14.10 -3.96
N GLU A 56 5.92 14.92 -4.47
CA GLU A 56 7.28 14.47 -4.84
C GLU A 56 8.08 13.99 -3.62
N SER A 57 7.81 14.57 -2.43
CA SER A 57 8.39 14.11 -1.17
C SER A 57 7.92 12.69 -0.79
N TRP A 58 6.70 12.31 -1.15
CA TRP A 58 6.14 10.98 -0.86
C TRP A 58 6.72 9.88 -1.77
N GLU A 59 7.05 10.20 -3.02
CA GLU A 59 7.77 9.27 -3.91
C GLU A 59 9.22 9.02 -3.43
N SER A 60 9.84 10.00 -2.75
CA SER A 60 11.15 9.84 -2.11
C SER A 60 11.10 9.09 -0.77
N GLU A 61 9.93 8.95 -0.14
CA GLU A 61 9.74 8.17 1.10
C GLU A 61 9.51 6.67 0.85
N GLY A 62 9.55 6.26 -0.43
CA GLY A 62 9.51 4.88 -0.90
C GLY A 62 10.77 4.09 -0.57
N GLY A 63 11.00 3.82 0.72
CA GLY A 63 11.75 2.63 1.15
C GLY A 63 13.27 2.65 0.99
N SER A 64 13.92 3.78 0.71
CA SER A 64 15.37 3.86 0.93
C SER A 64 15.62 3.91 2.44
N VAL A 65 15.73 2.73 3.07
CA VAL A 65 16.31 2.64 4.41
C VAL A 65 17.71 3.26 4.28
N PRO A 66 18.04 4.33 5.03
CA PRO A 66 19.37 4.91 4.97
C PRO A 66 20.35 3.77 5.25
N GLU A 67 21.32 3.60 4.36
CA GLU A 67 22.32 2.54 4.49
C GLU A 67 22.85 2.59 5.93
N PRO A 68 22.71 1.51 6.72
CA PRO A 68 23.15 1.56 8.10
C PRO A 68 24.62 1.95 8.07
N ALA A 69 24.97 3.05 8.73
CA ALA A 69 26.34 3.50 8.84
C ALA A 69 27.12 2.47 9.66
N LEU A 70 27.57 1.40 9.00
CA LEU A 70 28.35 0.33 9.57
C LEU A 70 29.76 0.87 9.78
N ILE A 71 30.06 1.27 11.01
CA ILE A 71 31.42 1.60 11.41
C ILE A 71 32.21 0.29 11.43
N LEU A 72 32.99 0.06 10.37
CA LEU A 72 33.86 -1.10 10.27
C LEU A 72 35.14 -0.88 11.12
N PRO A 73 35.64 -1.90 11.82
CA PRO A 73 36.92 -1.81 12.51
C PRO A 73 38.08 -1.49 11.54
N PRO A 74 39.17 -0.86 12.01
CA PRO A 74 40.35 -0.62 11.18
C PRO A 74 40.87 -1.89 10.52
N GLY A 75 41.06 -1.85 9.20
CA GLY A 75 41.51 -3.01 8.40
C GLY A 75 40.39 -3.94 7.93
N VAL A 76 39.12 -3.68 8.28
CA VAL A 76 37.96 -4.44 7.78
C VAL A 76 37.30 -3.68 6.62
N THR A 77 37.09 -4.37 5.51
CA THR A 77 36.34 -3.85 4.35
C THR A 77 35.04 -4.64 4.18
N MET A 78 33.96 -3.94 3.85
CA MET A 78 32.67 -4.55 3.50
C MET A 78 32.39 -4.30 2.03
N THR A 79 31.95 -5.33 1.32
CA THR A 79 31.53 -5.23 -0.08
C THR A 79 30.10 -5.73 -0.18
N LEU A 80 29.19 -4.86 -0.62
CA LEU A 80 27.82 -5.27 -0.96
C LEU A 80 27.85 -6.04 -2.28
N ARG A 81 27.29 -7.25 -2.28
CA ARG A 81 27.06 -8.03 -3.50
C ARG A 81 25.56 -8.30 -3.63
N PRO A 82 24.94 -7.99 -4.78
CA PRO A 82 23.56 -8.37 -5.02
C PRO A 82 23.43 -9.89 -5.09
N GLU A 83 22.40 -10.42 -4.44
CA GLU A 83 22.02 -11.83 -4.45
C GLU A 83 20.55 -11.94 -4.87
N TYR A 84 20.30 -12.72 -5.93
CA TYR A 84 18.98 -12.97 -6.49
C TYR A 84 18.60 -14.43 -6.25
N ARG A 85 17.38 -14.68 -5.77
CA ARG A 85 16.89 -16.03 -5.46
C ARG A 85 15.73 -16.42 -6.36
N VAL A 86 15.80 -17.61 -6.94
CA VAL A 86 14.74 -18.18 -7.79
C VAL A 86 14.46 -19.61 -7.31
N GLY A 87 13.44 -19.75 -6.46
CA GLY A 87 13.19 -21.01 -5.76
C GLY A 87 14.40 -21.42 -4.92
N PRO A 88 14.98 -22.63 -5.12
CA PRO A 88 16.16 -23.08 -4.38
C PRO A 88 17.50 -22.53 -4.92
N TYR A 89 17.50 -21.79 -6.04
CA TYR A 89 18.72 -21.33 -6.70
C TYR A 89 19.08 -19.89 -6.33
N VAL A 90 20.38 -19.60 -6.33
CA VAL A 90 20.96 -18.31 -5.96
C VAL A 90 21.87 -17.83 -7.10
N TYR A 91 21.70 -16.58 -7.51
CA TYR A 91 22.46 -15.93 -8.60
C TYR A 91 23.02 -14.60 -8.13
N SER A 92 24.21 -14.24 -8.61
CA SER A 92 24.79 -12.90 -8.46
C SER A 92 24.53 -11.99 -9.66
N ASP A 93 24.04 -12.55 -10.77
CA ASP A 93 23.68 -11.85 -12.00
C ASP A 93 22.16 -11.88 -12.19
N LEU A 94 21.57 -10.69 -12.37
CA LEU A 94 20.14 -10.53 -12.56
C LEU A 94 19.62 -11.21 -13.83
N ALA A 95 20.39 -11.17 -14.93
CA ALA A 95 19.95 -11.75 -16.20
C ALA A 95 19.80 -13.28 -16.11
N LEU A 96 20.69 -13.94 -15.37
CA LEU A 96 20.61 -15.38 -15.10
C LEU A 96 19.44 -15.72 -14.19
N ALA A 97 19.18 -14.91 -13.15
CA ALA A 97 18.03 -15.09 -12.29
C ALA A 97 16.70 -14.96 -13.07
N LEU A 98 16.59 -13.96 -13.95
CA LEU A 98 15.40 -13.79 -14.79
C LEU A 98 15.20 -14.95 -15.75
N SER A 99 16.29 -15.44 -16.37
CA SER A 99 16.24 -16.62 -17.25
C SER A 99 15.77 -17.88 -16.50
N GLU A 100 16.23 -18.07 -15.26
CA GLU A 100 15.78 -19.19 -14.42
C GLU A 100 14.31 -19.05 -14.02
N LEU A 101 13.85 -17.83 -13.73
CA LEU A 101 12.46 -17.55 -13.41
C LEU A 101 11.55 -17.92 -14.60
N GLU A 102 11.92 -17.53 -15.82
CA GLU A 102 11.20 -17.89 -17.04
C GLU A 102 11.19 -19.41 -17.28
N ARG A 103 12.30 -20.10 -16.98
CA ARG A 103 12.38 -21.56 -17.10
C ARG A 103 11.42 -22.27 -16.15
N GLN A 104 11.30 -21.81 -14.91
CA GLN A 104 10.41 -22.41 -13.90
C GLN A 104 8.92 -22.12 -14.14
N ALA A 105 8.61 -21.06 -14.89
CA ALA A 105 7.24 -20.67 -15.23
C ALA A 105 6.65 -21.48 -16.41
N ARG A 106 7.43 -22.35 -17.06
CA ARG A 106 7.00 -23.26 -18.14
C ARG A 106 6.75 -24.67 -17.61
#